data_AF-A0A835RI54-F1
#
_entry.id   AF-A0A835RI54-F1
#
_cell.length_a   1.000
_cell.length_b   1.000
_cell.length_c   1.000
_cell.angle_alpha   90.00
_cell.angle_beta   90.00
_cell.angle_gamma   90.00
#
_symmetry.space_group_name_H-M   'P 1'
#
loop_
_entity.id
_entity.type
_entity.pdbx_description
1 polymer ?
#
loop_
_entity_poly.entity_id
_entity_poly.type
_entity_poly.pdbx_seq_one_letter_code
_entity_poly.pdbx_strand_id
1 'polypeptide(L)'
;MEVGEDAIASVKTDNSERADLLMDRFRLSVIAISEAEADLLMDRFRLSVIAISEAEAEKLGMEISKPVAMCIADLAFKFTELLAKDVELFAQHAGRKSVNMEDVILSAHRNEHLHGLLKSFSHELKGKESTTIKKRRRPSLK
;
A
#
# COMPACT_ATOMS: atom_id res chain seq x y z
N MET A 1 3.35 -57.28 30.11
CA MET A 1 3.60 -55.89 30.55
C MET A 1 3.64 -55.05 29.27
N GLU A 2 2.47 -54.75 28.69
CA GLU A 2 2.35 -54.06 27.38
C GLU A 2 1.27 -52.96 27.42
N VAL A 3 1.03 -52.36 28.58
CA VAL A 3 -0.02 -51.32 28.73
C VAL A 3 0.56 -49.90 28.59
N GLY A 4 1.83 -49.77 28.23
CA GLY A 4 2.58 -48.51 28.31
C GLY A 4 2.77 -47.75 26.98
N GLU A 5 2.80 -48.44 25.83
CA GLU A 5 3.16 -47.79 24.55
C GLU A 5 1.96 -47.13 23.85
N ASP A 6 0.77 -47.73 23.91
CA ASP A 6 -0.45 -47.19 23.27
C ASP A 6 -0.91 -45.87 23.90
N ALA A 7 -0.78 -45.73 25.23
CA ALA A 7 -1.12 -44.49 25.93
C ALA A 7 -0.16 -43.34 25.58
N ILE A 8 1.12 -43.64 25.36
CA ILE A 8 2.14 -42.64 24.98
C ILE A 8 1.92 -42.19 23.53
N ALA A 9 1.51 -43.10 22.63
CA ALA A 9 1.18 -42.76 21.25
C ALA A 9 -0.09 -41.88 21.15
N SER A 10 -1.12 -42.19 21.94
CA SER A 10 -2.36 -41.39 22.03
C SER A 10 -2.13 -39.99 22.63
N VAL A 11 -1.27 -39.88 23.65
CA VAL A 11 -0.92 -38.57 24.24
C VAL A 11 -0.04 -37.74 23.31
N LYS A 12 0.87 -38.36 22.54
CA LYS A 12 1.67 -37.66 21.53
C LYS A 12 0.82 -37.14 20.36
N THR A 13 -0.18 -37.91 19.93
CA THR A 13 -1.11 -37.49 18.87
C THR A 13 -2.02 -36.35 19.35
N ASP A 14 -2.61 -36.45 20.54
CA ASP A 14 -3.41 -35.36 21.15
C ASP A 14 -2.59 -34.07 21.36
N ASN A 15 -1.31 -34.18 21.73
CA ASN A 15 -0.44 -32.99 21.85
C ASN A 15 -0.03 -32.40 20.49
N SER A 16 0.10 -33.21 19.43
CA SER A 16 0.36 -32.74 18.05
C SER A 16 -0.87 -32.02 17.48
N GLU A 17 -2.06 -32.61 17.63
CA GLU A 17 -3.32 -32.02 17.19
C GLU A 17 -3.60 -30.69 17.90
N ARG A 18 -3.27 -30.60 19.20
CA ARG A 18 -3.34 -29.33 19.94
C ARG A 18 -2.39 -28.27 19.42
N ALA A 19 -1.19 -28.66 18.97
CA ALA A 19 -0.22 -27.73 18.38
C ALA A 19 -0.70 -27.23 17.01
N ASP A 20 -1.27 -28.10 16.18
CA ASP A 20 -1.85 -27.74 14.89
C ASP A 20 -3.06 -26.81 15.05
N LEU A 21 -3.96 -27.11 15.98
CA LEU A 21 -5.10 -26.23 16.31
C LEU A 21 -4.65 -24.87 16.85
N LEU A 22 -3.56 -24.82 17.62
CA LEU A 22 -3.00 -23.56 18.10
C LEU A 22 -2.41 -22.74 16.96
N MET A 23 -1.70 -23.39 16.02
CA MET A 23 -1.16 -22.74 14.83
C MET A 23 -2.27 -22.24 13.90
N ASP A 24 -3.32 -23.02 13.67
CA ASP A 24 -4.47 -22.59 12.89
C ASP A 24 -5.18 -21.40 13.54
N ARG A 25 -5.38 -21.43 14.87
CA ARG A 25 -5.97 -20.31 15.61
C ARG A 25 -5.10 -19.06 15.53
N PHE A 26 -3.77 -19.23 15.59
CA PHE A 26 -2.83 -18.13 15.41
C PHE A 26 -2.90 -17.57 13.98
N ARG A 27 -2.91 -18.42 12.95
CA ARG A 27 -3.07 -18.01 11.54
C ARG A 27 -4.37 -17.27 11.31
N LEU A 28 -5.49 -17.79 11.82
CA LEU A 28 -6.80 -17.14 11.79
C LEU A 28 -6.77 -15.76 12.46
N SER A 29 -6.10 -15.65 13.62
CA SER A 29 -5.96 -14.37 14.31
C SER A 29 -5.13 -13.36 13.52
N VAL A 30 -4.05 -13.80 12.87
CA VAL A 30 -3.20 -12.95 12.02
C VAL A 30 -3.95 -12.48 10.79
N ILE A 31 -4.72 -13.37 10.15
CA ILE A 31 -5.59 -13.01 9.01
C ILE A 31 -6.62 -11.97 9.44
N ALA A 32 -7.33 -12.19 10.55
CA ALA A 32 -8.34 -11.27 11.03
C ALA A 32 -7.75 -9.87 11.37
N ILE A 33 -6.55 -9.82 11.95
CA ILE A 33 -5.86 -8.55 12.21
C ILE A 33 -5.52 -7.85 10.87
N SER A 34 -5.00 -8.59 9.89
CA SER A 34 -4.67 -8.06 8.57
C SER A 34 -5.90 -7.51 7.84
N GLU A 35 -7.04 -8.17 7.95
CA GLU A 35 -8.31 -7.70 7.37
C GLU A 35 -8.78 -6.41 8.04
N ALA A 36 -8.73 -6.35 9.37
CA ALA A 36 -9.12 -5.14 10.11
C ALA A 36 -8.22 -3.93 9.78
N GLU A 37 -6.91 -4.15 9.59
CA GLU A 37 -5.99 -3.11 9.14
C GLU A 37 -6.28 -2.66 7.71
N ALA A 38 -6.60 -3.60 6.81
CA ALA A 38 -6.98 -3.30 5.44
C ALA A 38 -8.27 -2.47 5.36
N ASP A 39 -9.26 -2.79 6.19
CA ASP A 39 -10.52 -2.04 6.29
C ASP A 39 -10.27 -0.61 6.77
N LEU A 40 -9.45 -0.44 7.82
CA LEU A 40 -9.09 0.90 8.31
C LEU A 40 -8.36 1.73 7.26
N LEU A 41 -7.45 1.10 6.49
CA LEU A 41 -6.76 1.77 5.38
C LEU A 41 -7.75 2.17 4.29
N MET A 42 -8.68 1.28 3.93
CA MET A 42 -9.69 1.51 2.91
C MET A 42 -10.63 2.66 3.30
N ASP A 43 -11.06 2.72 4.56
CA ASP A 43 -11.91 3.80 5.06
C ASP A 43 -11.23 5.17 4.97
N ARG A 44 -9.95 5.26 5.36
CA ARG A 44 -9.16 6.49 5.22
C ARG A 44 -8.94 6.89 3.76
N PHE A 45 -8.71 5.90 2.90
CA PHE A 45 -8.57 6.11 1.47
C PHE A 45 -9.87 6.66 0.87
N ARG A 46 -11.02 6.06 1.21
CA ARG A 46 -12.35 6.49 0.79
C ARG A 46 -12.64 7.94 1.18
N LEU A 47 -12.41 8.32 2.43
CA LEU A 47 -12.61 9.69 2.89
C LEU A 47 -11.80 10.69 2.05
N SER A 48 -10.55 10.32 1.71
CA SER A 48 -9.68 11.18 0.90
C SER A 48 -10.19 11.32 -0.53
N VAL A 49 -10.63 10.22 -1.15
CA VAL A 49 -11.16 10.23 -2.52
C VAL A 49 -12.48 10.98 -2.62
N ILE A 50 -13.37 10.81 -1.63
CA ILE A 50 -14.63 11.55 -1.54
C ILE A 50 -14.34 13.05 -1.45
N ALA A 51 -13.45 13.47 -0.56
CA ALA A 51 -13.07 14.88 -0.41
C ALA A 51 -12.52 15.49 -1.71
N ILE A 52 -11.67 14.76 -2.44
CA ILE A 52 -11.14 15.21 -3.74
C ILE A 52 -12.27 15.32 -4.77
N SER A 53 -13.16 14.33 -4.81
CA SER A 53 -14.26 14.27 -5.79
C SER A 53 -15.28 15.39 -5.55
N GLU A 54 -15.63 15.65 -4.29
CA GLU A 54 -16.52 16.75 -3.90
C GLU A 54 -15.89 18.11 -4.21
N ALA A 55 -14.61 18.31 -3.88
CA ALA A 55 -13.90 19.55 -4.19
C ALA A 55 -13.81 19.82 -5.70
N GLU A 56 -13.70 18.77 -6.52
CA GLU A 56 -13.70 18.92 -7.98
C GLU A 56 -15.11 19.19 -8.53
N ALA A 57 -16.14 18.53 -8.00
CA ALA A 57 -17.52 18.78 -8.37
C ALA A 57 -17.94 20.22 -8.04
N GLU A 58 -17.56 20.74 -6.87
CA GLU A 58 -17.84 22.11 -6.45
C GLU A 58 -17.22 23.15 -7.40
N LYS A 59 -15.97 22.95 -7.85
CA LYS A 59 -15.33 23.83 -8.84
C LYS A 59 -16.09 23.90 -10.17
N LEU A 60 -16.77 22.81 -10.53
CA LEU A 60 -17.59 22.71 -11.74
C LEU A 60 -19.04 23.17 -11.52
N GLY A 61 -19.40 23.58 -10.29
CA GLY A 61 -20.77 23.93 -9.93
C GLY A 61 -21.72 22.73 -9.94
N MET A 62 -21.21 21.53 -9.68
CA MET A 62 -21.94 20.27 -9.70
C MET A 62 -21.88 19.58 -8.33
N GLU A 63 -22.80 18.64 -8.11
CA GLU A 63 -22.78 17.73 -6.96
C GLU A 63 -22.47 16.31 -7.43
N ILE A 64 -21.68 15.58 -6.63
CA ILE A 64 -21.40 14.17 -6.88
C ILE A 64 -22.34 13.29 -6.04
N SER A 65 -22.95 12.30 -6.67
CA SER A 65 -23.78 11.33 -5.95
C SER A 65 -22.92 10.41 -5.07
N LYS A 66 -23.39 10.11 -3.85
CA LYS A 66 -22.68 9.24 -2.90
C LYS A 66 -22.29 7.87 -3.49
N PRO A 67 -23.16 7.14 -4.22
CA PRO A 67 -22.79 5.86 -4.81
C PRO A 67 -21.65 6.00 -5.82
N VAL A 68 -21.63 7.07 -6.62
CA VAL A 68 -20.56 7.32 -7.59
C VAL A 68 -19.24 7.62 -6.88
N ALA A 69 -19.25 8.44 -5.84
CA ALA A 69 -18.05 8.73 -5.06
C ALA A 69 -17.45 7.46 -4.41
N MET A 70 -18.31 6.57 -3.89
CA MET A 70 -17.89 5.26 -3.36
C MET A 70 -17.30 4.37 -4.46
N CYS A 71 -17.92 4.31 -5.64
CA CYS A 71 -17.38 3.54 -6.77
C CYS A 71 -16.01 4.06 -7.23
N ILE A 72 -15.80 5.39 -7.25
CA ILE A 72 -14.50 5.98 -7.58
C ILE A 72 -13.46 5.58 -6.54
N ALA A 73 -13.79 5.61 -5.25
CA ALA A 73 -12.89 5.18 -4.19
C ALA A 73 -12.50 3.70 -4.31
N ASP A 74 -13.47 2.82 -4.55
CA ASP A 74 -13.20 1.38 -4.74
C ASP A 74 -12.33 1.13 -5.99
N LEU A 75 -12.57 1.86 -7.08
CA LEU A 75 -11.77 1.76 -8.29
C LEU A 75 -10.34 2.27 -8.08
N ALA A 76 -10.18 3.41 -7.44
CA ALA A 76 -8.86 4.00 -7.17
C ALA A 76 -8.03 3.14 -6.22
N PHE A 77 -8.67 2.47 -5.25
CA PHE A 77 -7.97 1.54 -4.35
C PHE A 77 -7.45 0.32 -5.11
N LYS A 78 -8.29 -0.30 -5.96
CA LYS A 78 -7.87 -1.41 -6.84
C LYS A 78 -6.75 -0.98 -7.80
N PHE A 79 -6.83 0.23 -8.33
CA PHE A 79 -5.78 0.77 -9.20
C PHE A 79 -4.46 0.94 -8.44
N THR A 80 -4.49 1.30 -7.17
CA THR A 80 -3.29 1.44 -6.33
C THR A 80 -2.54 0.11 -6.18
N GLU A 81 -3.25 -1.02 -6.10
CA GLU A 81 -2.62 -2.35 -6.08
C GLU A 81 -1.87 -2.66 -7.38
N LEU A 82 -2.47 -2.35 -8.53
CA LEU A 82 -1.82 -2.52 -9.83
C LEU A 82 -0.60 -1.61 -9.96
N LEU A 83 -0.76 -0.34 -9.60
CA LEU A 83 0.33 0.64 -9.63
C LEU A 83 1.49 0.21 -8.73
N ALA A 84 1.22 -0.31 -7.53
CA ALA A 84 2.24 -0.78 -6.59
C ALA A 84 3.09 -1.92 -7.20
N LYS A 85 2.44 -2.90 -7.85
CA LYS A 85 3.12 -4.00 -8.53
C LYS A 85 3.97 -3.51 -9.69
N ASP A 86 3.43 -2.60 -10.51
CA ASP A 86 4.14 -2.06 -11.65
C ASP A 86 5.41 -1.30 -11.22
N VAL A 87 5.30 -0.40 -10.24
CA VAL A 87 6.46 0.38 -9.78
C VAL A 87 7.50 -0.47 -9.05
N GLU A 88 7.08 -1.53 -8.37
CA GLU A 88 7.99 -2.53 -7.80
C GLU A 88 8.78 -3.24 -8.91
N LEU A 89 8.08 -3.74 -9.94
CA LEU A 89 8.70 -4.42 -11.07
C LEU A 89 9.65 -3.51 -11.85
N PHE A 90 9.34 -2.23 -12.02
CA PHE A 90 10.24 -1.27 -12.66
C PHE A 90 11.51 -1.04 -11.85
N ALA A 91 11.40 -0.91 -10.52
CA ALA A 91 12.56 -0.79 -9.66
C ALA A 91 13.43 -2.06 -9.71
N GLN A 92 12.82 -3.24 -9.65
CA GLN A 92 13.50 -4.53 -9.73
C GLN A 92 14.19 -4.74 -11.09
N HIS A 93 13.53 -4.37 -12.19
CA HIS A 93 14.10 -4.43 -13.54
C HIS A 93 15.36 -3.56 -13.66
N ALA A 94 15.39 -2.42 -12.97
CA ALA A 94 16.55 -1.55 -12.88
C ALA A 94 17.59 -2.01 -11.82
N GLY A 95 17.43 -3.18 -11.20
CA GLY A 95 18.33 -3.72 -10.18
C GLY A 95 18.27 -2.99 -8.83
N ARG A 96 17.20 -2.23 -8.56
CA ARG A 96 17.03 -1.43 -7.34
C ARG A 96 16.01 -2.08 -6.40
N LYS A 97 16.18 -1.83 -5.10
CA LYS A 97 15.23 -2.22 -4.04
C LYS A 97 14.31 -1.09 -3.57
N SER A 98 14.55 0.13 -4.09
CA SER A 98 13.78 1.33 -3.76
C SER A 98 13.22 1.92 -5.04
N VAL A 99 11.95 2.30 -4.97
CA VAL A 99 11.22 3.00 -6.04
C VAL A 99 11.71 4.44 -6.13
N ASN A 100 11.94 4.90 -7.35
CA ASN A 100 12.36 6.26 -7.69
C ASN A 100 11.28 6.95 -8.55
N MET A 101 11.47 8.26 -8.78
CA MET A 101 10.53 9.06 -9.57
C MET A 101 10.39 8.59 -11.03
N GLU A 102 11.46 8.02 -11.61
CA GLU A 102 11.42 7.47 -12.97
C GLU A 102 10.49 6.25 -13.08
N ASP A 103 10.37 5.43 -12.03
CA ASP A 103 9.47 4.28 -12.00
C ASP A 103 8.00 4.74 -12.01
N VAL A 104 7.71 5.81 -11.25
CA VAL A 104 6.38 6.44 -11.21
C VAL A 104 6.03 7.06 -12.56
N ILE A 105 6.98 7.77 -13.19
CA ILE A 105 6.77 8.37 -14.52
C ILE A 105 6.55 7.28 -15.59
N LEU A 106 7.27 6.16 -15.50
CA LEU A 106 7.13 5.02 -16.41
C LEU A 106 5.75 4.36 -16.30
N SER A 107 5.13 4.34 -15.12
CA SER A 107 3.76 3.80 -14.95
C SER A 107 2.73 4.49 -15.86
N ALA A 108 2.95 5.77 -16.22
CA ALA A 108 2.07 6.53 -17.09
C ALA A 108 2.37 6.40 -18.59
N HIS A 109 3.28 5.51 -19.02
CA HIS A 109 3.71 5.39 -20.43
C HIS A 109 2.58 5.13 -21.44
N ARG A 110 1.42 4.61 -21.01
CA ARG A 110 0.26 4.39 -21.89
C ARG A 110 -0.50 5.66 -22.22
N ASN A 111 -0.24 6.76 -21.50
CA ASN A 111 -0.89 8.05 -21.68
C ASN A 111 0.18 9.14 -21.76
N GLU A 112 0.54 9.52 -22.99
CA GLU A 112 1.57 10.53 -23.28
C GLU A 112 1.33 11.87 -22.56
N HIS A 113 0.07 12.30 -22.48
CA HIS A 113 -0.27 13.55 -21.79
C HIS A 113 0.00 13.45 -20.29
N LEU A 114 -0.43 12.35 -19.65
CA LEU A 114 -0.16 12.11 -18.23
C LEU A 114 1.33 11.94 -17.95
N HIS A 115 2.05 11.21 -18.82
CA HIS A 115 3.50 11.06 -18.72
C HIS A 115 4.21 12.42 -18.77
N GLY A 116 3.83 13.29 -19.70
CA GLY A 116 4.34 14.66 -19.79
C GLY A 116 4.07 15.50 -18.55
N LEU A 117 2.86 15.41 -17.99
CA LEU A 117 2.51 16.10 -16.73
C LEU A 117 3.36 15.63 -15.56
N LEU A 118 3.51 14.31 -15.36
CA LEU A 118 4.32 13.75 -14.28
C LEU A 118 5.80 14.12 -14.42
N LYS A 119 6.32 14.15 -15.65
CA LYS A 119 7.69 14.57 -15.93
C LYS A 119 7.91 16.05 -15.58
N SER A 120 7.00 16.93 -15.98
CA SER A 120 7.05 18.35 -15.61
C SER A 120 6.99 18.53 -14.08
N PHE A 121 6.08 17.82 -13.41
CA PHE A 121 5.95 17.87 -11.95
C PHE A 121 7.22 17.37 -11.23
N SER A 122 7.87 16.32 -11.76
CA SER A 122 9.18 15.84 -11.28
C SER A 122 10.24 16.94 -11.26
N HIS A 123 10.32 17.72 -12.34
CA HIS A 123 11.28 18.82 -12.45
C HIS A 123 10.99 19.94 -11.45
N GLU A 124 9.72 20.27 -11.22
CA GLU A 124 9.32 21.27 -10.22
C GLU A 124 9.71 20.87 -8.78
N LEU A 125 9.54 19.59 -8.43
CA LEU A 125 9.91 19.07 -7.11
C LEU A 125 11.43 19.16 -6.88
N LYS A 126 12.24 18.79 -7.88
CA LYS A 126 13.70 18.91 -7.83
C LYS A 126 14.14 20.37 -7.67
N GLY A 127 13.44 21.30 -8.30
CA GLY A 127 13.67 22.74 -8.14
C GLY A 127 13.42 23.23 -6.71
N LYS A 128 12.34 22.78 -6.07
CA LYS A 128 11.98 23.13 -4.68
C LYS A 128 12.92 22.50 -3.64
N GLU A 129 13.37 21.27 -3.84
CA GLU A 129 14.29 20.58 -2.92
C GLU A 129 15.67 21.26 -2.80
N SER A 130 16.13 21.94 -3.85
CA SER A 130 17.38 22.72 -3.84
C SER A 130 17.37 23.90 -2.85
N THR A 131 16.20 24.35 -2.41
CA THR A 131 16.03 25.48 -1.48
C THR A 131 16.10 25.05 -0.01
N THR A 132 15.68 23.82 0.33
CA THR A 132 15.70 23.30 1.70
C THR A 132 17.09 22.81 2.13
N ILE A 133 17.90 22.26 1.21
CA ILE A 133 19.26 21.79 1.53
C ILE A 133 20.21 22.95 1.89
N LYS A 134 20.01 24.14 1.32
CA LYS A 134 20.85 25.34 1.62
C LYS A 134 20.75 25.82 3.08
N LYS A 135 19.72 25.40 3.84
CA LYS A 135 19.53 25.81 5.24
C LYS A 135 20.24 24.90 6.26
N ARG A 136 20.84 23.78 5.84
CA ARG A 136 21.65 22.88 6.69
C ARG A 136 23.14 22.96 6.32
N ARG A 137 23.77 24.14 6.52
CA ARG A 137 25.23 24.21 6.64
C ARG A 137 25.61 24.24 8.12
N ARG A 138 26.26 23.15 8.56
CA ARG A 138 26.85 22.95 9.89
C ARG A 138 27.86 24.06 10.23
N PRO A 139 28.04 24.42 11.51
CA PRO A 139 29.01 25.43 11.92
C PRO A 139 30.44 24.93 11.64
N SER A 140 31.24 25.77 11.02
CA SER A 140 32.68 25.56 10.82
C SER A 140 33.38 25.52 12.19
N LEU A 141 33.96 24.38 12.56
CA LEU A 141 34.96 24.35 13.63
C LEU A 141 36.24 25.03 13.13
N LYS A 142 36.80 25.86 14.01
CA LYS A 142 38.08 26.55 13.86
C LYS A 142 39.27 25.59 13.99
#